data_AF-A0AAV7LID0-F1
#
_entry.id   AF-A0AAV7LID0-F1
#
_cell.length_a   1.000
_cell.length_b   1.000
_cell.length_c   1.000
_cell.angle_alpha   90.00
_cell.angle_beta   90.00
_cell.angle_gamma   90.00
#
_symmetry.space_group_name_H-M   'P 1'
#
loop_
_entity.id
_entity.type
_entity.pdbx_description
1 polymer ?
#
loop_
_entity_poly.entity_id
_entity_poly.type
_entity_poly.pdbx_seq_one_letter_code
_entity_poly.pdbx_strand_id
1 'polypeptide(L)'
;MTVSLYLDFTLPVQEARQQFIAGKKQLRDLQLEYHMLYSAKLRVEVGGKPLFFTGHIKLAQFIKHRAMRNVDCDKDDTDSRAAED
;
A
#
# COMPACT_ATOMS: atom_id res chain seq x y z
N MET A 1 -27.95 18.78 -27.50
CA MET A 1 -26.54 19.17 -27.34
C MET A 1 -25.84 18.02 -26.64
N THR A 2 -24.94 17.31 -27.33
CA THR A 2 -24.36 16.06 -26.85
C THR A 2 -22.94 16.33 -26.38
N VAL A 3 -22.62 15.99 -25.14
CA VAL A 3 -21.29 16.18 -24.55
C VAL A 3 -20.61 14.81 -24.47
N SER A 4 -19.39 14.73 -24.99
CA SER A 4 -18.54 13.54 -24.89
C SER A 4 -17.46 13.77 -23.83
N LEU A 5 -17.35 12.83 -22.89
CA LEU A 5 -16.32 12.82 -21.86
C LEU A 5 -15.25 11.80 -22.23
N TYR A 6 -13.98 12.22 -22.18
CA TYR A 6 -12.83 11.35 -22.40
C TYR A 6 -12.00 11.28 -21.11
N LEU A 7 -11.50 10.08 -20.80
CA LEU A 7 -10.47 9.93 -19.78
C LEU A 7 -9.20 10.59 -20.29
N ASP A 8 -8.57 11.39 -19.43
CA ASP A 8 -7.34 12.09 -19.76
C ASP A 8 -6.14 11.13 -19.55
N PHE A 9 -5.55 10.75 -20.68
CA PHE A 9 -4.40 9.85 -20.75
C PHE A 9 -3.09 10.60 -20.98
N THR A 10 -3.02 11.89 -20.61
CA THR A 10 -1.84 12.72 -20.81
C THR A 10 -0.61 12.13 -20.10
N LEU A 11 0.58 12.43 -20.63
CA LEU A 11 1.86 12.00 -20.07
C LEU A 11 2.00 12.29 -18.56
N PRO A 12 1.59 13.46 -18.02
CA PRO A 12 1.66 13.73 -16.58
C PRO A 12 0.84 12.75 -15.73
N VAL A 13 -0.32 12.30 -16.21
CA VAL A 13 -1.15 11.31 -15.53
C VAL A 13 -0.45 9.95 -15.52
N GLN A 14 0.20 9.58 -16.63
CA GLN A 14 0.96 8.34 -16.72
C GLN A 14 2.19 8.35 -15.81
N GLU A 15 2.97 9.43 -15.82
CA GLU A 15 4.13 9.63 -14.94
C GLU A 15 3.72 9.57 -13.46
N ALA A 16 2.64 10.27 -13.10
CA ALA A 16 2.10 10.21 -11.74
C ALA A 16 1.70 8.78 -11.33
N ARG A 17 1.14 7.98 -12.26
CA ARG A 17 0.83 6.56 -12.00
C ARG A 17 2.08 5.70 -11.83
N GLN A 18 3.12 5.96 -12.60
CA GLN A 18 4.39 5.22 -12.54
C GLN A 18 5.09 5.40 -11.19
N GLN A 19 4.97 6.58 -10.57
CA GLN A 19 5.53 6.83 -9.24
C GLN A 19 5.03 5.84 -8.16
N PHE A 20 3.86 5.22 -8.35
CA PHE A 20 3.30 4.25 -7.41
C PHE A 20 3.76 2.81 -7.65
N ILE A 21 4.56 2.51 -8.70
CA ILE A 21 4.95 1.13 -9.03
C ILE A 21 5.66 0.44 -7.85
N ALA A 22 6.66 1.10 -7.26
CA ALA A 22 7.40 0.57 -6.12
C ALA A 22 6.48 0.34 -4.90
N GLY A 23 5.62 1.31 -4.59
CA GLY A 23 4.68 1.20 -3.46
C GLY A 23 3.64 0.10 -3.65
N LYS A 24 3.13 -0.10 -4.88
CA LYS A 24 2.20 -1.21 -5.19
C LYS A 24 2.82 -2.58 -4.98
N LYS A 25 4.09 -2.75 -5.36
CA LYS A 25 4.83 -3.99 -5.09
C LYS A 25 4.89 -4.26 -3.58
N GLN A 26 5.31 -3.27 -2.80
CA GLN A 26 5.37 -3.39 -1.34
C GLN A 26 4.01 -3.65 -0.69
N LEU A 27 2.92 -3.04 -1.18
CA LEU A 27 1.57 -3.33 -0.68
C LEU A 27 1.15 -4.78 -0.96
N ARG A 28 1.54 -5.33 -2.12
CA ARG A 28 1.30 -6.74 -2.46
C ARG A 28 2.08 -7.67 -1.54
N ASP A 29 3.33 -7.34 -1.25
CA ASP A 29 4.17 -8.12 -0.33
C ASP A 29 3.58 -8.10 1.10
N LEU A 30 2.92 -7.00 1.50
CA LEU A 30 2.19 -6.87 2.76
C LEU A 30 0.75 -7.42 2.73
N GLN A 31 0.33 -8.06 1.62
CA GLN A 31 -1.03 -8.58 1.42
C GLN A 31 -2.14 -7.54 1.63
N LEU A 32 -1.88 -6.27 1.29
CA LEU A 32 -2.86 -5.20 1.37
C LEU A 32 -3.57 -5.02 0.03
N GLU A 33 -4.90 -5.02 0.08
CA GLU A 33 -5.72 -4.71 -1.09
C GLU A 33 -5.56 -3.24 -1.47
N TYR A 34 -5.34 -2.99 -2.76
CA TYR A 34 -5.19 -1.64 -3.29
C TYR A 34 -5.82 -1.48 -4.66
N HIS A 35 -6.31 -0.26 -4.95
CA HIS A 35 -6.94 0.09 -6.21
C HIS A 35 -6.40 1.43 -6.72
N MET A 36 -6.04 1.48 -8.01
CA MET A 36 -5.61 2.73 -8.64
C MET A 36 -6.81 3.46 -9.22
N LEU A 37 -7.15 4.61 -8.65
CA LEU A 37 -8.21 5.49 -9.11
C LEU A 37 -7.66 6.52 -10.11
N TYR A 38 -8.53 6.91 -11.03
CA TYR A 38 -8.26 7.97 -11.99
C TYR A 38 -8.22 9.35 -11.30
N SER A 39 -7.30 10.27 -11.63
CA SER A 39 -6.22 10.17 -12.62
C SER A 39 -4.98 9.45 -12.08
N ALA A 40 -4.52 9.73 -10.86
CA ALA A 40 -3.39 9.05 -10.22
C ALA A 40 -3.50 8.99 -8.68
N LYS A 41 -4.62 8.47 -8.15
CA LYS A 41 -4.82 8.30 -6.70
C LYS A 41 -4.82 6.82 -6.34
N LEU A 42 -4.07 6.43 -5.32
CA LEU A 42 -4.06 5.06 -4.82
C LEU A 42 -4.98 4.92 -3.61
N ARG A 43 -5.95 4.01 -3.68
CA ARG A 43 -6.76 3.56 -2.54
C ARG A 43 -6.12 2.31 -1.96
N VAL A 44 -5.98 2.22 -0.65
CA VAL A 44 -5.47 1.04 0.07
C VAL A 44 -6.46 0.69 1.18
N GLU A 45 -6.87 -0.57 1.26
CA GLU A 45 -7.75 -1.05 2.33
C GLU A 45 -6.94 -1.49 3.55
N VAL A 46 -7.34 -0.98 4.71
CA VAL A 46 -6.69 -1.30 5.98
C VAL A 46 -7.76 -1.53 7.04
N GLY A 47 -7.96 -2.80 7.43
CA GLY A 47 -8.94 -3.14 8.47
C GLY A 47 -10.36 -2.65 8.13
N GLY A 48 -10.77 -2.78 6.86
CA GLY A 48 -12.06 -2.32 6.36
C GLY A 48 -12.19 -0.80 6.19
N LYS A 49 -11.10 -0.03 6.33
CA LYS A 49 -11.08 1.42 6.10
C LYS A 49 -10.26 1.77 4.86
N PRO A 50 -10.82 2.53 3.90
CA PRO A 50 -10.08 2.99 2.74
C PRO A 50 -9.16 4.17 3.12
N LEU A 51 -7.88 4.07 2.76
CA LEU A 51 -6.92 5.16 2.79
C LEU A 51 -6.57 5.61 1.38
N PHE A 52 -6.46 6.92 1.16
CA PHE A 52 -6.21 7.49 -0.16
C PHE A 52 -4.87 8.22 -0.20
N PHE A 53 -4.07 7.93 -1.23
CA PHE A 53 -2.75 8.50 -1.45
C PHE A 53 -2.71 9.21 -2.81
N THR A 54 -2.39 10.50 -2.79
CA THR A 54 -2.19 11.32 -4.00
C THR A 54 -0.73 11.41 -4.42
N GLY A 55 0.20 10.89 -3.61
CA GLY A 55 1.63 10.89 -3.91
C GLY A 55 2.35 9.70 -3.29
N HIS A 56 3.41 9.27 -3.97
CA HIS A 56 4.19 8.09 -3.60
C HIS A 56 4.97 8.25 -2.28
N ILE A 57 5.38 9.48 -1.92
CA ILE A 57 6.13 9.76 -0.68
C ILE A 57 5.31 9.39 0.56
N LYS A 58 4.04 9.83 0.63
CA LYS A 58 3.15 9.51 1.75
C LYS A 58 2.85 8.01 1.85
N LEU A 59 2.75 7.35 0.70
CA LEU A 59 2.59 5.89 0.65
C LEU A 59 3.82 5.17 1.20
N ALA A 60 5.03 5.57 0.80
CA ALA A 60 6.26 4.98 1.28
C ALA A 60 6.44 5.13 2.80
N GLN A 61 6.09 6.30 3.34
CA GLN A 61 6.07 6.53 4.79
C GLN A 61 5.08 5.59 5.50
N PHE A 62 3.86 5.45 4.96
CA PHE A 62 2.85 4.54 5.49
C PHE A 62 3.34 3.08 5.53
N ILE A 63 3.93 2.60 4.43
CA ILE A 63 4.48 1.25 4.31
C ILE A 63 5.59 1.04 5.35
N LYS A 64 6.51 1.99 5.47
CA LYS A 64 7.61 1.93 6.45
C LYS A 64 7.10 1.83 7.89
N HIS A 65 6.12 2.66 8.26
CA HIS A 65 5.50 2.60 9.60
C HIS A 65 4.76 1.30 9.88
N ARG A 66 4.29 0.60 8.84
CA ARG A 66 3.59 -0.68 9.00
C ARG A 66 4.54 -1.86 9.06
N ALA A 67 5.60 -1.85 8.26
CA ALA A 67 6.67 -2.83 8.34
C ALA A 67 7.30 -2.84 9.74
N MET A 68 7.54 -1.67 10.33
CA MET A 68 8.04 -1.56 11.71
C MET A 68 7.09 -2.19 12.73
N ARG A 69 5.78 -1.93 12.63
CA ARG A 69 4.78 -2.51 13.54
C ARG A 69 4.63 -4.02 13.44
N ASN A 70 4.90 -4.61 12.27
CA ASN A 70 4.84 -6.07 12.10
C ASN A 70 6.08 -6.78 12.66
N VAL A 71 7.24 -6.10 12.76
CA VAL A 71 8.48 -6.68 13.29
C VAL A 71 8.42 -6.91 14.81
N ASP A 72 7.53 -6.21 15.52
CA ASP A 72 7.40 -6.34 16.97
C ASP A 72 6.56 -7.55 17.43
N CYS A 73 5.95 -8.32 16.51
CA CYS A 73 5.07 -9.46 16.86
C CYS A 73 5.73 -10.85 16.78
N ASP A 74 7.03 -10.96 16.45
CA ASP A 74 7.74 -12.26 16.30
C ASP A 74 8.64 -12.61 17.50
N LYS A 75 8.35 -12.09 18.71
CA LYS A 75 9.09 -12.42 19.93
C LYS A 75 8.18 -12.86 21.06
N ASP A 76 7.48 -13.96 20.87
CA ASP A 76 7.08 -14.84 21.96
C ASP A 76 6.87 -16.25 21.37
N ASP A 77 7.16 -17.28 22.18
CA ASP A 77 7.10 -18.72 21.90
C ASP A 77 8.39 -19.39 21.39
N THR A 78 9.44 -19.33 22.21
CA THR A 78 10.25 -20.55 22.45
C THR A 78 10.78 -20.57 23.88
N ASP A 79 9.86 -20.60 24.84
CA ASP A 79 10.14 -21.18 26.15
C ASP A 79 9.21 -22.39 26.37
N SER A 80 9.73 -23.42 27.03
CA SER A 80 9.11 -24.69 27.46
C SER A 80 9.38 -25.93 26.59
N ARG A 81 10.46 -26.68 26.90
CA ARG A 81 10.36 -28.01 27.54
C ARG A 81 11.69 -28.79 27.65
N ALA A 82 12.00 -29.12 28.90
CA ALA A 82 12.39 -30.45 29.42
C ALA A 82 13.77 -31.05 29.07
N ALA A 83 14.64 -31.10 30.09
CA ALA A 83 15.20 -32.33 30.70
C ALA A 83 15.90 -31.86 31.99
N GLU A 84 15.29 -31.90 33.17
CA GLU A 84 15.11 -33.06 34.07
C GLU A 84 16.37 -33.95 34.20
N ASP A 85 16.91 -33.94 35.43
CA ASP A 85 17.95 -34.76 36.09
C ASP A 85 19.38 -34.80 35.51
#